data_AF-A0A124EBT7-F1
#
_entry.id   AF-A0A124EBT7-F1
#
_cell.length_a   1.000
_cell.length_b   1.000
_cell.length_c   1.000
_cell.angle_alpha   90.00
_cell.angle_beta   90.00
_cell.angle_gamma   90.00
#
_symmetry.space_group_name_H-M   'P 1'
#
loop_
_entity.id
_entity.type
_entity.pdbx_description
1 polymer ?
#
loop_
_entity_poly.entity_id
_entity_poly.type
_entity_poly.pdbx_seq_one_letter_code
_entity_poly.pdbx_strand_id
1 'polypeptide(L)'
;MAGAVQHRGVLDREAATGGGSQPEKLSRRRKRRTAKITSRKRSPKTDAAKRVHVCSVRLNDDEKHRLTEAAAAARTSLPAFLARSGLAAARDADGAAGAIAGERELISEMFAARRHLGHVGNNLNQVARAINSGDRPTEAHLDVLLAAVRRATERVQAATDKLLEHR
;
A
#
# COMPACT_ATOMS: atom_id res chain seq x y z
N MET A 1 45.79 -33.67 12.17
CA MET A 1 47.15 -33.31 11.71
C MET A 1 47.04 -32.29 10.60
N ALA A 2 47.81 -31.21 10.73
CA ALA A 2 48.28 -30.29 9.69
C ALA A 2 47.24 -29.55 8.81
N GLY A 3 47.15 -28.25 9.04
CA GLY A 3 46.71 -27.31 8.01
C GLY A 3 47.82 -26.99 7.00
N ALA A 4 47.48 -26.07 6.10
CA ALA A 4 48.31 -25.19 5.28
C ALA A 4 47.86 -25.25 3.82
N VAL A 5 47.46 -24.11 3.25
CA VAL A 5 48.09 -23.66 2.00
C VAL A 5 48.27 -22.14 2.09
N GLN A 6 49.53 -21.76 1.95
CA GLN A 6 50.06 -20.41 2.00
C GLN A 6 49.89 -19.68 0.66
N HIS A 7 49.95 -18.36 0.76
CA HIS A 7 50.08 -17.35 -0.28
C HIS A 7 51.10 -17.67 -1.40
N ARG A 8 50.83 -17.23 -2.64
CA ARG A 8 51.77 -16.44 -3.45
C ARG A 8 51.14 -15.91 -4.75
N GLY A 9 51.44 -14.65 -5.07
CA GLY A 9 51.14 -14.06 -6.38
C GLY A 9 51.39 -12.55 -6.40
N VAL A 10 52.68 -12.17 -6.40
CA VAL A 10 53.21 -10.81 -6.58
C VAL A 10 53.54 -10.61 -8.05
N LEU A 11 53.27 -9.41 -8.59
CA LEU A 11 54.11 -8.66 -9.53
C LEU A 11 53.95 -7.17 -9.11
N ASP A 12 54.91 -6.55 -8.42
CA ASP A 12 56.05 -5.76 -8.97
C ASP A 12 55.65 -4.85 -10.16
N ARG A 13 56.03 -3.59 -10.30
CA ARG A 13 56.73 -2.55 -9.51
C ARG A 13 56.79 -1.36 -10.48
N GLU A 14 56.50 -0.13 -10.06
CA GLU A 14 57.33 1.03 -10.44
C GLU A 14 56.86 2.32 -9.75
N ALA A 15 57.85 3.04 -9.26
CA ALA A 15 57.73 4.25 -8.48
C ALA A 15 57.71 5.48 -9.39
N ALA A 16 56.90 6.48 -9.05
CA ALA A 16 57.14 7.85 -9.49
C ALA A 16 56.73 8.84 -8.39
N THR A 17 57.74 9.58 -7.97
CA THR A 17 57.78 10.75 -7.09
C THR A 17 56.75 11.82 -7.42
N GLY A 18 56.20 12.46 -6.38
CA GLY A 18 55.41 13.69 -6.55
C GLY A 18 54.85 14.21 -5.24
N GLY A 19 55.70 14.83 -4.42
CA GLY A 19 55.23 15.66 -3.31
C GLY A 19 54.43 16.85 -3.84
N GLY A 20 53.23 17.05 -3.29
CA GLY A 20 52.40 18.22 -3.54
C GLY A 20 51.88 18.79 -2.22
N SER A 21 52.37 19.97 -1.87
CA SER A 21 52.05 20.74 -0.67
C SER A 21 50.56 21.09 -0.61
N GLN A 22 49.88 20.79 0.50
CA GLN A 22 48.56 21.39 0.77
C GLN A 22 48.73 22.83 1.28
N PRO A 23 48.05 23.83 0.69
CA PRO A 23 48.08 25.19 1.22
C PRO A 23 47.16 25.33 2.44
N GLU A 24 47.70 25.92 3.50
CA GLU A 24 46.99 26.35 4.70
C GLU A 24 45.80 27.24 4.34
N LYS A 25 44.58 26.78 4.63
CA LYS A 25 43.38 27.62 4.58
C LYS A 25 43.05 28.13 5.97
N LEU A 26 43.36 29.42 6.14
CA LEU A 26 42.93 30.36 7.17
C LEU A 26 41.65 29.94 7.91
N SER A 27 41.78 29.78 9.23
CA SER A 27 40.73 29.42 10.17
C SER A 27 39.53 30.35 10.10
N ARG A 28 38.41 29.86 9.56
CA ARG A 28 37.10 30.55 9.65
C ARG A 28 36.63 30.54 11.11
N ARG A 29 36.63 31.72 11.72
CA ARG A 29 36.09 32.04 13.05
C ARG A 29 34.68 31.45 13.21
N ARG A 30 34.55 30.41 14.05
CA ARG A 30 33.26 29.77 14.39
C ARG A 30 32.34 30.80 15.06
N LYS A 31 31.21 31.15 14.41
CA LYS A 31 30.11 31.89 15.05
C LYS A 31 29.57 31.06 16.23
N ARG A 32 29.43 31.70 17.40
CA ARG A 32 28.83 31.11 18.62
C ARG A 32 27.41 30.61 18.29
N ARG A 33 27.16 29.31 18.51
CA ARG A 33 25.81 28.72 18.40
C ARG A 33 24.96 29.23 19.56
N THR A 34 23.77 29.74 19.27
CA THR A 34 22.74 30.10 20.24
C THR A 34 22.35 28.90 21.10
N ALA A 35 22.09 29.15 22.39
CA ALA A 35 21.83 28.12 23.39
C ALA A 35 20.61 27.27 23.02
N LYS A 36 20.79 25.95 23.01
CA LYS A 36 19.75 24.96 22.69
C LYS A 36 18.77 24.86 23.86
N ILE A 37 17.49 25.10 23.60
CA ILE A 37 16.38 24.83 24.53
C ILE A 37 16.54 23.39 25.03
N THR A 38 16.74 23.21 26.33
CA THR A 38 16.90 21.91 26.96
C THR A 38 15.54 21.21 26.96
N SER A 39 15.30 20.36 25.96
CA SER A 39 14.16 19.46 25.99
C SER A 39 14.24 18.61 27.26
N ARG A 40 13.29 18.78 28.19
CA ARG A 40 13.18 17.92 29.38
C ARG A 40 13.21 16.46 28.92
N LYS A 41 14.19 15.68 29.41
CA LYS A 41 14.28 14.26 29.13
C LYS A 41 13.04 13.57 29.71
N ARG A 42 12.29 12.84 28.89
CA ARG A 42 11.18 12.01 29.36
C ARG A 42 11.74 10.92 30.28
N SER A 43 11.09 10.70 31.42
CA SER A 43 11.44 9.61 32.33
C SER A 43 11.38 8.26 31.60
N PRO A 44 12.30 7.31 31.88
CA PRO A 44 12.27 5.98 31.29
C PRO A 44 10.93 5.28 31.58
N LYS A 45 10.41 4.55 30.60
CA LYS A 45 9.25 3.67 30.81
C LYS A 45 9.66 2.44 31.63
N THR A 46 8.76 1.98 32.49
CA THR A 46 8.88 0.69 33.22
C THR A 46 8.89 -0.48 32.24
N ASP A 47 9.52 -1.59 32.60
CA ASP A 47 9.69 -2.76 31.70
C ASP A 47 8.36 -3.30 31.18
N ALA A 48 7.32 -3.36 32.01
CA ALA A 48 5.97 -3.78 31.59
C ALA A 48 5.32 -2.86 30.54
N ALA A 49 5.70 -1.58 30.47
CA ALA A 49 5.15 -0.60 29.53
C ALA A 49 6.06 -0.36 28.31
N LYS A 50 7.22 -1.02 28.24
CA LYS A 50 8.11 -0.95 27.08
C LYS A 50 7.51 -1.75 25.92
N ARG A 51 7.46 -1.12 24.75
CA ARG A 51 7.08 -1.80 23.50
C ARG A 51 8.32 -2.50 22.96
N VAL A 52 8.49 -3.78 23.30
CA VAL A 52 9.65 -4.59 22.89
C VAL A 52 9.46 -5.28 21.53
N HIS A 53 8.21 -5.50 21.13
CA HIS A 53 7.88 -6.15 19.85
C HIS A 53 7.87 -5.14 18.70
N VAL A 54 8.43 -5.56 17.56
CA VAL A 54 8.44 -4.80 16.32
C VAL A 54 7.60 -5.54 15.29
N CYS A 55 6.60 -4.86 14.71
CA CYS A 55 5.78 -5.37 13.62
C CYS A 55 6.06 -4.54 12.36
N SER A 56 6.38 -5.20 11.25
CA SER A 56 6.56 -4.55 9.94
C SER A 56 5.28 -4.66 9.10
N VAL A 57 4.84 -3.56 8.50
CA VAL A 57 3.67 -3.51 7.60
C VAL A 57 4.14 -3.09 6.20
N ARG A 58 3.65 -3.77 5.16
CA ARG A 58 3.88 -3.39 3.77
C ARG A 58 2.71 -2.54 3.29
N LEU A 59 3.01 -1.41 2.66
CA LEU A 59 2.04 -0.46 2.16
C LEU A 59 2.44 -0.05 0.74
N ASN A 60 1.46 0.13 -0.14
CA ASN A 60 1.66 0.88 -1.38
C ASN A 60 1.67 2.41 -1.09
N ASP A 61 1.93 3.20 -2.14
CA ASP A 61 2.07 4.65 -2.00
C ASP A 61 0.78 5.32 -1.52
N ASP A 62 -0.38 4.90 -2.04
CA ASP A 62 -1.69 5.46 -1.67
C ASP A 62 -2.09 5.10 -0.23
N GLU A 63 -1.86 3.87 0.19
CA GLU A 63 -2.07 3.40 1.56
C GLU A 63 -1.19 4.19 2.54
N LYS A 64 0.09 4.36 2.20
CA LYS A 64 1.02 5.14 3.03
C LYS A 64 0.61 6.60 3.11
N HIS A 65 0.16 7.20 2.01
CA HIS A 65 -0.29 8.59 1.99
C HIS A 65 -1.53 8.78 2.89
N ARG A 66 -2.58 7.98 2.70
CA ARG A 66 -3.81 8.05 3.52
C ARG A 66 -3.54 7.86 5.01
N LEU A 67 -2.70 6.88 5.37
CA LEU A 67 -2.35 6.64 6.77
C LEU A 67 -1.49 7.76 7.37
N THR A 68 -0.65 8.41 6.56
CA THR A 68 0.18 9.54 7.00
C THR A 68 -0.69 10.76 7.28
N GLU A 69 -1.66 11.06 6.41
CA GLU A 69 -2.64 12.13 6.62
C GLU A 69 -3.47 11.88 7.89
N ALA A 70 -3.98 10.66 8.09
CA ALA A 70 -4.71 10.29 9.30
C ALA A 70 -3.84 10.40 10.57
N ALA A 71 -2.57 10.01 10.50
CA ALA A 71 -1.62 10.17 11.60
C ALA A 71 -1.35 11.65 11.92
N ALA A 72 -1.22 12.49 10.89
CA ALA A 72 -1.05 13.94 11.04
C ALA A 72 -2.27 14.58 11.70
N ALA A 73 -3.49 14.21 11.28
CA ALA A 73 -4.73 14.64 11.90
C ALA A 73 -4.81 14.21 13.39
N ALA A 74 -4.35 13.00 13.70
CA ALA A 74 -4.24 12.49 15.08
C ALA A 74 -3.01 13.04 15.85
N ARG A 75 -2.23 13.95 15.26
CA ARG A 75 -0.99 14.54 15.82
C ARG A 75 -0.01 13.49 16.35
N THR A 76 0.19 12.42 15.57
CA THR A 76 1.07 11.32 15.93
C THR A 76 1.91 10.86 14.75
N SER A 77 3.00 10.16 15.00
CA SER A 77 3.78 9.54 13.93
C SER A 77 3.02 8.35 13.34
N LEU A 78 3.20 8.06 12.05
CA LEU A 78 2.56 6.92 11.37
C LEU A 78 2.64 5.58 12.16
N PRO A 79 3.80 5.13 12.68
CA PRO A 79 3.85 3.89 13.47
C PRO A 79 3.04 3.95 14.78
N ALA A 80 3.00 5.12 15.41
CA ALA A 80 2.23 5.32 16.65
C ALA A 80 0.72 5.37 16.36
N PHE A 81 0.32 5.93 15.21
CA PHE A 81 -1.05 5.87 14.72
C PHE A 81 -1.47 4.42 14.53
N LEU A 82 -0.74 3.66 13.72
CA LEU A 82 -1.04 2.25 13.44
C LEU A 82 -1.16 1.41 14.72
N ALA A 83 -0.21 1.55 15.64
CA ALA A 83 -0.25 0.83 16.91
C ALA A 83 -1.46 1.23 17.78
N ARG A 84 -1.84 2.51 17.82
CA ARG A 84 -2.99 2.97 18.61
C ARG A 84 -4.30 2.55 17.98
N SER A 85 -4.44 2.67 16.67
CA SER A 85 -5.64 2.26 15.93
C SER A 85 -5.83 0.75 16.03
N GLY A 86 -4.77 -0.05 15.88
CA GLY A 86 -4.84 -1.50 16.07
C GLY A 86 -5.21 -1.90 17.50
N LEU A 87 -4.64 -1.23 18.52
CA LEU A 87 -5.03 -1.48 19.92
C LEU A 87 -6.45 -1.01 20.24
N ALA A 88 -6.95 0.03 19.57
CA ALA A 88 -8.33 0.47 19.71
C ALA A 88 -9.30 -0.53 19.09
N ALA A 89 -9.01 -1.00 17.86
CA ALA A 89 -9.78 -2.05 17.19
C ALA A 89 -9.77 -3.36 17.99
N ALA A 90 -8.64 -3.73 18.61
CA ALA A 90 -8.54 -4.93 19.43
C ALA A 90 -9.42 -4.91 20.70
N ARG A 91 -9.95 -3.75 21.11
CA ARG A 91 -10.92 -3.68 22.24
C ARG A 91 -12.30 -4.20 21.85
N ASP A 92 -12.63 -4.15 20.56
CA ASP A 92 -13.85 -4.71 19.97
C ASP A 92 -13.44 -5.54 18.75
N ALA A 93 -12.86 -6.72 19.03
CA ALA A 93 -12.29 -7.58 18.01
C ALA A 93 -13.35 -8.10 17.04
N ASP A 94 -14.56 -8.39 17.53
CA ASP A 94 -15.66 -8.91 16.71
C ASP A 94 -16.19 -7.82 15.77
N GLY A 95 -16.39 -6.58 16.26
CA GLY A 95 -16.76 -5.45 15.42
C GLY A 95 -15.70 -5.13 14.35
N ALA A 96 -14.42 -5.16 14.73
CA ALA A 96 -13.31 -4.97 13.78
C ALA A 96 -13.24 -6.07 12.71
N ALA A 97 -13.44 -7.34 13.10
CA ALA A 97 -13.49 -8.46 12.17
C ALA A 97 -14.68 -8.35 11.21
N GLY A 98 -15.85 -7.97 11.72
CA GLY A 98 -17.05 -7.71 10.93
C GLY A 98 -16.85 -6.59 9.91
N ALA A 99 -16.23 -5.47 10.31
CA ALA A 99 -15.94 -4.36 9.39
C ALA A 99 -14.98 -4.77 8.26
N ILE A 100 -13.93 -5.54 8.58
CA ILE A 100 -12.98 -6.05 7.57
C ILE A 100 -13.65 -7.05 6.64
N ALA A 101 -14.50 -7.93 7.16
CA ALA A 101 -15.23 -8.91 6.38
C ALA A 101 -16.25 -8.25 5.43
N GLY A 102 -17.04 -7.30 5.95
CA GLY A 102 -18.04 -6.56 5.17
C GLY A 102 -17.42 -5.80 4.00
N GLU A 103 -16.31 -5.08 4.23
CA GLU A 103 -15.60 -4.38 3.14
C GLU A 103 -15.15 -5.35 2.03
N ARG A 104 -14.66 -6.54 2.40
CA ARG A 104 -14.23 -7.57 1.43
C ARG A 104 -15.42 -8.14 0.65
N GLU A 105 -16.55 -8.35 1.32
CA GLU A 105 -17.77 -8.81 0.69
C GLU A 105 -18.28 -7.79 -0.34
N LEU A 106 -18.35 -6.51 0.02
CA LEU A 106 -18.73 -5.42 -0.89
C LEU A 106 -17.83 -5.37 -2.14
N ILE A 107 -16.51 -5.44 -1.94
CA ILE A 107 -15.55 -5.45 -3.05
C ILE A 107 -15.79 -6.68 -3.95
N SER A 108 -16.00 -7.85 -3.36
CA SER A 108 -16.29 -9.09 -4.10
C SER A 108 -17.56 -8.96 -4.95
N GLU A 109 -18.61 -8.37 -4.39
CA GLU A 109 -19.87 -8.17 -5.09
C GLU A 109 -19.76 -7.15 -6.22
N MET A 110 -19.00 -6.07 -6.01
CA MET A 110 -18.69 -5.11 -7.08
C MET A 110 -17.94 -5.79 -8.24
N PHE A 111 -16.98 -6.67 -7.95
CA PHE A 111 -16.29 -7.46 -8.98
C PHE A 111 -17.22 -8.44 -9.70
N ALA A 112 -18.15 -9.06 -8.98
CA ALA A 112 -19.17 -9.93 -9.56
C ALA A 112 -20.08 -9.14 -10.52
N ALA A 113 -20.58 -7.97 -10.10
CA ALA A 113 -21.37 -7.07 -10.92
C ALA A 113 -20.60 -6.65 -12.18
N ARG A 114 -19.33 -6.24 -12.05
CA ARG A 114 -18.45 -5.91 -13.19
C ARG A 114 -18.28 -7.08 -14.17
N ARG A 115 -18.09 -8.30 -13.67
CA ARG A 115 -17.98 -9.50 -14.52
C ARG A 115 -19.27 -9.74 -15.32
N HIS A 116 -20.43 -9.58 -14.67
CA HIS A 116 -21.72 -9.72 -15.35
C HIS A 116 -21.94 -8.68 -16.44
N LEU A 117 -21.55 -7.42 -16.19
CA LEU A 117 -21.55 -6.38 -17.24
C LEU A 117 -20.63 -6.76 -18.42
N GLY A 118 -19.47 -7.36 -18.15
CA GLY A 118 -18.57 -7.87 -19.19
C GLY A 118 -19.24 -8.92 -20.09
N HIS A 119 -20.03 -9.84 -19.52
CA HIS A 119 -20.79 -10.82 -20.31
C HIS A 119 -21.86 -10.16 -21.19
N VAL A 120 -22.56 -9.16 -20.68
CA VAL A 120 -23.54 -8.39 -21.46
C VAL A 120 -22.87 -7.67 -22.63
N GLY A 121 -21.73 -7.02 -22.39
CA GLY A 121 -20.95 -6.36 -23.45
C GLY A 121 -20.49 -7.35 -24.54
N ASN A 122 -20.08 -8.55 -24.16
CA ASN A 122 -19.72 -9.59 -25.12
C ASN A 122 -20.92 -10.03 -25.98
N ASN A 123 -22.08 -10.26 -25.36
CA ASN A 123 -23.29 -10.65 -26.08
C ASN A 123 -23.75 -9.54 -27.05
N LEU A 124 -23.69 -8.27 -26.63
CA LEU A 124 -24.00 -7.13 -27.50
C LEU A 124 -23.05 -7.05 -28.70
N ASN A 125 -21.76 -7.27 -28.46
CA ASN A 125 -20.75 -7.30 -29.52
C ASN A 125 -20.99 -8.45 -30.52
N GLN A 126 -21.49 -9.61 -30.05
CA GLN A 126 -21.88 -10.72 -30.93
C GLN A 126 -23.07 -10.35 -31.81
N VAL A 127 -24.13 -9.74 -31.25
CA VAL A 127 -25.29 -9.27 -32.01
C VAL A 127 -24.89 -8.20 -33.03
N ALA A 128 -24.07 -7.23 -32.63
CA ALA A 128 -23.57 -6.20 -33.53
C ALA A 128 -22.76 -6.80 -34.70
N ARG A 129 -21.91 -7.80 -34.43
CA ARG A 129 -21.18 -8.51 -35.49
C ARG A 129 -22.12 -9.24 -36.44
N ALA A 130 -23.14 -9.95 -35.94
CA ALA A 130 -24.12 -10.65 -36.76
C ALA A 130 -24.85 -9.69 -37.72
N ILE A 131 -25.33 -8.55 -37.19
CA ILE A 131 -25.96 -7.50 -37.98
C ILE A 131 -24.99 -6.94 -39.03
N ASN A 132 -23.75 -6.64 -38.63
CA ASN A 132 -22.73 -6.10 -39.54
C ASN A 132 -22.34 -7.10 -40.64
N SER A 133 -22.49 -8.40 -40.42
CA SER A 133 -22.33 -9.45 -41.44
C SER A 133 -23.55 -9.62 -42.34
N GLY A 134 -24.60 -8.81 -42.19
CA GLY A 134 -25.84 -8.89 -42.96
C GLY A 134 -26.83 -9.93 -42.44
N ASP A 135 -26.54 -10.56 -41.30
CA ASP A 135 -27.43 -11.53 -40.65
C ASP A 135 -28.51 -10.81 -39.84
N ARG A 136 -29.71 -11.37 -39.76
CA ARG A 136 -30.80 -10.82 -38.92
C ARG A 136 -30.93 -11.66 -37.66
N PRO A 137 -30.54 -11.12 -36.49
CA PRO A 137 -30.71 -11.81 -35.22
C PRO A 137 -32.17 -12.21 -35.02
N THR A 138 -32.39 -13.48 -34.66
CA THR A 138 -33.73 -13.98 -34.34
C THR A 138 -34.29 -13.27 -33.10
N GLU A 139 -35.61 -13.15 -32.99
CA GLU A 139 -36.29 -12.54 -31.83
C GLU A 139 -35.84 -13.17 -30.50
N ALA A 140 -35.65 -14.50 -30.48
CA ALA A 140 -35.12 -15.24 -29.33
C ALA A 140 -33.70 -14.81 -28.90
N HIS A 141 -32.83 -14.42 -29.85
CA HIS A 141 -31.49 -13.92 -29.51
C HIS A 141 -31.55 -12.53 -28.86
N LEU A 142 -32.49 -11.70 -29.30
CA LEU A 142 -32.74 -10.37 -28.72
C LEU A 142 -33.32 -10.49 -27.32
N ASP A 143 -34.24 -11.43 -27.08
CA ASP A 143 -34.82 -11.69 -25.76
C ASP A 143 -33.77 -12.16 -24.75
N VAL A 144 -32.88 -13.07 -25.16
CA VAL A 144 -31.75 -13.52 -24.33
C VAL A 144 -30.83 -12.35 -23.98
N LEU A 145 -30.57 -11.45 -24.96
CA LEU A 145 -29.79 -10.24 -24.73
C LEU A 145 -30.48 -9.33 -23.70
N LEU A 146 -31.77 -9.06 -23.88
CA LEU A 146 -32.56 -8.19 -23.01
C LEU A 146 -32.61 -8.74 -21.57
N ALA A 147 -32.80 -10.05 -21.42
CA ALA A 147 -32.78 -10.73 -20.13
C ALA A 147 -31.39 -10.66 -19.46
N ALA A 148 -30.32 -10.81 -20.23
CA ALA A 148 -28.95 -10.69 -19.73
C ALA A 148 -28.65 -9.25 -19.27
N VAL A 149 -29.07 -8.25 -20.04
CA VAL A 149 -28.96 -6.83 -19.67
C VAL A 149 -29.73 -6.56 -18.37
N ARG A 150 -31.00 -6.98 -18.28
CA ARG A 150 -31.82 -6.78 -17.08
C ARG A 150 -31.16 -7.37 -15.83
N ARG A 151 -30.68 -8.62 -15.91
CA ARG A 151 -29.98 -9.29 -14.80
C ARG A 151 -28.67 -8.60 -14.42
N ALA A 152 -27.96 -8.00 -15.37
CA ALA A 152 -26.75 -7.26 -15.08
C ALA A 152 -27.07 -5.93 -14.37
N THR A 153 -28.08 -5.20 -14.84
CA THR A 153 -28.56 -3.98 -14.19
C THR A 153 -29.04 -4.24 -12.76
N GLU A 154 -29.81 -5.31 -12.54
CA GLU A 154 -30.26 -5.73 -11.20
C GLU A 154 -29.08 -6.01 -10.26
N ARG A 155 -28.03 -6.70 -10.75
CA ARG A 155 -26.84 -6.97 -9.93
C ARG A 155 -26.03 -5.73 -9.61
N VAL A 156 -25.93 -4.79 -10.55
CA VAL A 156 -25.27 -3.50 -10.31
C VAL A 156 -26.06 -2.69 -9.30
N GLN A 157 -27.38 -2.67 -9.40
CA GLN A 157 -28.25 -2.00 -8.43
C GLN A 157 -28.06 -2.61 -7.03
N ALA A 158 -28.15 -3.93 -6.89
CA ALA A 158 -27.97 -4.61 -5.60
C ALA A 158 -26.57 -4.35 -4.98
N ALA A 159 -25.51 -4.36 -5.79
CA ALA A 159 -24.16 -4.02 -5.33
C ALA A 159 -24.04 -2.54 -4.90
N THR A 160 -24.79 -1.64 -5.56
CA THR A 160 -24.83 -0.21 -5.23
C THR A 160 -25.61 0.04 -3.95
N ASP A 161 -26.75 -0.63 -3.76
CA ASP A 161 -27.57 -0.54 -2.56
C ASP A 161 -26.78 -0.99 -1.33
N LYS A 162 -26.06 -2.11 -1.42
CA LYS A 162 -25.15 -2.57 -0.37
C LYS A 162 -24.02 -1.58 -0.09
N LEU A 163 -23.43 -0.97 -1.12
CA LEU A 163 -22.42 0.08 -0.92
C LEU A 163 -22.98 1.28 -0.14
N LEU A 164 -24.26 1.63 -0.34
CA LEU A 164 -24.92 2.73 0.37
C LEU A 164 -25.24 2.37 1.83
N GLU A 165 -25.58 1.12 2.13
CA GLU A 165 -25.84 0.65 3.50
C GLU A 165 -24.60 0.66 4.40
N HIS A 166 -23.41 0.55 3.81
CA HIS A 166 -22.13 0.55 4.52
C HIS A 166 -21.45 1.93 4.65
N ARG A 167 -22.10 3.00 4.15
CA ARG A 167 -21.62 4.40 4.25
C ARG A 167 -22.30 5.17 5.38
#